data_AF-A0A0C4YER0-F1
#
_entry.id   AF-A0A0C4YER0-F1
#
_cell.length_a   1.000
_cell.length_b   1.000
_cell.length_c   1.000
_cell.angle_alpha   90.00
_cell.angle_beta   90.00
_cell.angle_gamma   90.00
#
_symmetry.space_group_name_H-M   'P 1'
#
loop_
_entity.id
_entity.type
_entity.pdbx_description
1 polymer ?
#
loop_
_entity_poly.entity_id
_entity_poly.type
_entity_poly.pdbx_seq_one_letter_code
_entity_poly.pdbx_strand_id
1 'polypeptide(L)'
;MPAVLRLAAVYNLLYAIALSLWPSQIFDWLGMPATPDAMIRCIGMMVGVYALGYWIAAQDMLRYWPLVVVGLVGKTLGPLGFLHGALTGVFAWRSGLFVLCSDLIWWVPFWGMTLFALKHRDR
;
A
#
# COMPACT_ATOMS: atom_id res chain seq x y z
N MET A 1 -17.14 2.70 -7.20
CA MET A 1 -16.39 2.52 -5.93
C MET A 1 -15.85 1.11 -5.71
N PRO A 2 -16.62 0.01 -5.83
CA PRO A 2 -16.12 -1.34 -5.50
C PRO A 2 -14.97 -1.82 -6.41
N ALA A 3 -15.00 -1.46 -7.69
CA ALA A 3 -13.94 -1.81 -8.64
C ALA A 3 -12.55 -1.30 -8.24
N VAL A 4 -12.47 -0.08 -7.68
CA VAL A 4 -11.20 0.52 -7.26
C VAL A 4 -10.62 -0.19 -6.04
N LEU A 5 -11.46 -0.56 -5.07
CA LEU A 5 -11.03 -1.34 -3.90
C LEU A 5 -10.63 -2.77 -4.27
N ARG A 6 -11.33 -3.41 -5.22
CA ARG A 6 -10.93 -4.72 -5.76
C ARG A 6 -9.61 -4.65 -6.51
N LEU A 7 -9.40 -3.64 -7.33
CA LEU A 7 -8.13 -3.45 -8.04
C LEU A 7 -7.00 -3.17 -7.04
N ALA A 8 -7.26 -2.36 -6.00
CA ALA A 8 -6.31 -2.13 -4.91
C ALA A 8 -5.97 -3.44 -4.17
N ALA A 9 -6.97 -4.27 -3.87
CA ALA A 9 -6.79 -5.56 -3.23
C ALA A 9 -5.90 -6.48 -4.08
N VAL A 10 -6.23 -6.66 -5.36
CA VAL A 10 -5.46 -7.51 -6.28
C VAL A 10 -4.02 -7.01 -6.42
N TYR A 11 -3.84 -5.70 -6.57
CA TYR A 11 -2.51 -5.09 -6.65
C TYR A 11 -1.68 -5.36 -5.38
N ASN A 12 -2.25 -5.13 -4.19
CA ASN A 12 -1.55 -5.37 -2.92
C ASN A 12 -1.26 -6.86 -2.70
N LEU A 13 -2.14 -7.74 -3.16
CA LEU A 13 -1.92 -9.20 -3.10
C LEU A 13 -0.76 -9.63 -4.00
N LEU A 14 -0.72 -9.15 -5.25
CA LEU A 14 0.38 -9.44 -6.17
C LEU A 14 1.71 -8.92 -5.61
N TYR A 15 1.68 -7.73 -5.02
CA TYR A 15 2.86 -7.13 -4.37
C TYR A 15 3.33 -7.96 -3.16
N ALA A 16 2.40 -8.39 -2.31
CA ALA A 16 2.68 -9.25 -1.16
C ALA A 16 3.30 -10.59 -1.59
N ILE A 17 2.76 -11.21 -2.65
CA ILE A 17 3.28 -12.46 -3.23
C ILE A 17 4.69 -12.23 -3.77
N ALA A 18 4.90 -11.16 -4.53
CA ALA A 18 6.20 -10.83 -5.11
C ALA A 18 7.28 -10.64 -4.03
N LEU A 19 7.01 -9.84 -2.99
CA LEU A 19 7.94 -9.64 -1.87
C LEU A 19 8.17 -10.91 -1.04
N SER A 20 7.18 -11.81 -0.98
CA SER A 20 7.30 -13.06 -0.23
C SER A 20 8.17 -14.08 -0.95
N LEU A 21 8.03 -14.19 -2.27
CA LEU A 21 8.72 -15.17 -3.10
C LEU A 21 10.12 -14.71 -3.53
N TRP A 22 10.29 -13.41 -3.85
CA TRP A 22 11.53 -12.86 -4.41
C TRP A 22 12.00 -11.58 -3.68
N PRO A 23 12.23 -11.63 -2.35
CA PRO A 23 12.59 -10.45 -1.56
C PRO A 23 13.91 -9.81 -2.01
N SER A 24 14.98 -10.60 -2.12
CA SER A 24 16.31 -10.13 -2.49
C SER A 24 16.37 -9.59 -3.92
N GLN A 25 15.74 -10.27 -4.88
CA GLN A 25 15.72 -9.83 -6.27
C GLN A 25 15.00 -8.49 -6.44
N ILE A 26 13.91 -8.27 -5.70
CA ILE A 26 13.19 -7.00 -5.73
C ILE A 26 14.05 -5.89 -5.11
N PHE A 27 14.72 -6.16 -3.99
CA PHE A 27 15.58 -5.16 -3.33
C PHE A 27 16.80 -4.80 -4.19
N ASP A 28 17.43 -5.79 -4.83
CA ASP A 28 18.54 -5.59 -5.77
C ASP A 28 18.10 -4.74 -6.97
N TRP A 29 16.94 -5.07 -7.55
CA TRP A 29 16.39 -4.32 -8.68
C TRP A 29 16.04 -2.87 -8.31
N LEU A 30 15.57 -2.66 -7.08
CA LEU A 30 15.29 -1.33 -6.53
C LEU A 30 16.54 -0.58 -6.08
N GLY A 31 17.73 -1.20 -6.09
CA GLY A 31 18.95 -0.62 -5.55
C GLY A 31 18.85 -0.28 -4.06
N MET A 32 18.07 -1.07 -3.31
CA MET A 32 17.91 -0.93 -1.87
C MET A 32 19.03 -1.67 -1.12
N PRO A 33 19.38 -1.24 0.10
CA PRO A 33 20.39 -1.92 0.90
C PRO A 33 19.94 -3.35 1.23
N ALA A 34 20.93 -4.26 1.30
CA ALA A 34 20.70 -5.64 1.68
C ALA A 34 20.00 -5.69 3.05
N THR A 35 18.78 -6.21 3.07
CA THR A 35 17.92 -6.33 4.24
C THR A 35 17.58 -7.81 4.42
N PRO A 36 17.52 -8.35 5.65
CA PRO A 36 17.20 -9.75 5.85
C PRO A 36 15.88 -10.15 5.18
N ASP A 37 15.90 -11.21 4.37
CA ASP A 37 14.73 -11.72 3.64
C ASP A 37 13.52 -11.95 4.54
N ALA A 38 13.74 -12.41 5.78
CA ALA A 38 12.68 -12.61 6.75
C ALA A 38 11.89 -11.32 7.04
N MET A 39 12.58 -10.17 7.17
CA MET A 39 11.92 -8.87 7.39
C MET A 39 11.13 -8.42 6.16
N ILE A 40 11.69 -8.60 4.96
CA ILE A 40 11.03 -8.23 3.69
C ILE A 40 9.76 -9.08 3.50
N ARG A 41 9.85 -10.38 3.79
CA ARG A 41 8.70 -11.30 3.76
C ARG A 41 7.63 -10.92 4.76
N CYS A 42 8.02 -10.55 6.00
CA CYS A 42 7.07 -10.05 6.99
C CYS A 42 6.34 -8.79 6.50
N ILE A 43 7.05 -7.85 5.85
CA ILE A 43 6.43 -6.67 5.24
C ILE A 43 5.46 -7.09 4.12
N GLY A 44 5.87 -8.01 3.25
CA GLY A 44 5.00 -8.57 2.22
C GLY A 44 3.71 -9.17 2.80
N MET A 45 3.80 -9.94 3.88
CA MET A 45 2.63 -10.51 4.57
C MET A 45 1.72 -9.41 5.15
N MET A 46 2.27 -8.37 5.76
CA MET A 46 1.48 -7.22 6.24
C MET A 46 0.72 -6.53 5.10
N VAL A 47 1.37 -6.33 3.95
CA VAL A 47 0.71 -5.80 2.74
C VAL A 47 -0.41 -6.73 2.26
N GLY A 48 -0.21 -8.05 2.34
CA GLY A 48 -1.24 -9.04 2.05
C GLY A 48 -2.48 -8.92 2.93
N VAL A 49 -2.32 -8.58 4.21
CA VAL A 49 -3.46 -8.31 5.11
C VAL A 49 -4.24 -7.07 4.67
N TYR A 50 -3.56 -6.02 4.19
CA TYR A 50 -4.25 -4.86 3.61
C TYR A 50 -5.05 -5.23 2.35
N ALA A 51 -4.54 -6.14 1.52
CA ALA A 51 -5.28 -6.64 0.35
C ALA A 51 -6.62 -7.27 0.75
N LEU A 52 -6.62 -8.10 1.80
CA LEU A 52 -7.83 -8.67 2.37
C LEU A 52 -8.79 -7.58 2.86
N GLY A 53 -8.25 -6.58 3.58
CA GLY A 53 -9.02 -5.44 4.07
C GLY A 53 -9.72 -4.66 2.95
N TYR A 54 -9.04 -4.41 1.84
CA TYR A 54 -9.63 -3.75 0.67
C TYR A 54 -10.69 -4.61 -0.02
N TRP A 55 -10.50 -5.93 -0.07
CA TRP A 55 -11.49 -6.83 -0.65
C TRP A 55 -12.79 -6.86 0.16
N ILE A 56 -12.68 -6.89 1.50
CA ILE A 56 -13.83 -6.80 2.40
C ILE A 56 -14.50 -5.42 2.26
N ALA A 57 -13.72 -4.34 2.27
CA ALA A 57 -14.24 -2.99 2.09
C ALA A 57 -14.93 -2.79 0.72
N ALA A 58 -14.56 -3.56 -0.29
CA ALA A 58 -15.22 -3.52 -1.59
C ALA A 58 -16.64 -4.11 -1.59
N GLN A 59 -17.03 -4.89 -0.58
CA GLN A 59 -18.38 -5.45 -0.46
C GLN A 59 -19.38 -4.40 0.04
N ASP A 60 -18.96 -3.60 1.02
CA ASP A 60 -19.76 -2.50 1.58
C ASP A 60 -18.84 -1.36 2.04
N MET A 61 -18.57 -0.43 1.12
CA MET A 61 -17.64 0.66 1.36
C MET A 61 -18.12 1.61 2.47
N LEU A 62 -19.43 1.81 2.60
CA LEU A 62 -20.00 2.71 3.60
C LEU A 62 -19.92 2.10 5.00
N ARG A 63 -20.12 0.79 5.14
CA ARG A 63 -19.96 0.10 6.43
C ARG A 63 -18.50 -0.05 6.84
N TYR A 64 -17.63 -0.36 5.87
CA TYR A 64 -16.21 -0.67 6.11
C TYR A 64 -15.27 0.49 5.80
N TRP A 65 -15.77 1.73 5.78
CA TRP A 65 -14.96 2.92 5.56
C TRP A 65 -13.74 3.06 6.49
N PRO A 66 -13.75 2.60 7.77
CA PRO A 66 -12.56 2.70 8.62
C PRO A 66 -11.38 1.87 8.07
N LEU A 67 -11.64 0.76 7.36
CA LEU A 67 -10.58 -0.01 6.72
C LEU A 67 -9.94 0.77 5.56
N VAL A 68 -10.73 1.57 4.83
CA VAL A 68 -10.21 2.45 3.77
C VAL A 68 -9.32 3.54 4.36
N VAL A 69 -9.66 4.07 5.55
CA VAL A 69 -8.83 5.03 6.29
C VAL A 69 -7.51 4.41 6.72
N VAL A 70 -7.52 3.19 7.26
CA VAL A 70 -6.28 2.48 7.62
C VAL A 70 -5.37 2.35 6.39
N GLY A 71 -5.95 1.98 5.24
CA GLY A 71 -5.22 1.94 3.98
C GLY A 71 -4.69 3.31 3.54
N LEU A 72 -5.47 4.37 3.72
CA LEU A 72 -5.07 5.73 3.40
C LEU A 72 -3.88 6.18 4.25
N VAL A 73 -3.89 5.85 5.55
CA VAL A 73 -2.77 6.11 6.47
C VAL A 73 -1.54 5.31 6.08
N GLY A 74 -1.68 4.04 5.70
CA GLY A 74 -0.55 3.26 5.18
C GLY A 74 0.08 3.92 3.95
N LYS A 75 -0.76 4.39 3.02
CA LYS A 75 -0.34 5.04 1.77
C LYS A 75 0.18 6.46 1.93
N THR A 76 -0.03 7.11 3.07
CA THR A 76 0.67 8.36 3.42
C THR A 76 2.01 8.08 4.09
N LEU A 77 2.06 7.12 5.01
CA LEU A 77 3.27 6.80 5.77
C LEU A 77 4.36 6.16 4.91
N GLY A 78 4.00 5.34 3.92
CA GLY A 78 4.95 4.72 2.99
C GLY A 78 5.82 5.75 2.24
N PRO A 79 5.21 6.70 1.50
CA PRO A 79 5.94 7.78 0.84
C PRO A 79 6.74 8.69 1.77
N LEU A 80 6.23 8.97 2.99
CA LEU A 80 6.98 9.74 3.99
C LEU A 80 8.22 9.00 4.47
N GLY A 81 8.12 7.70 4.75
CA GLY A 81 9.25 6.85 5.12
C GLY A 81 10.28 6.74 3.99
N PHE A 82 9.82 6.59 2.75
CA PHE A 82 10.71 6.61 1.58
C PHE A 82 11.42 7.95 1.42
N LEU A 83 10.69 9.07 1.52
CA LEU A 83 11.26 10.41 1.39
C LEU A 83 12.36 10.64 2.44
N HIS A 84 12.13 10.23 3.69
CA HIS A 84 13.15 10.30 4.73
C HIS A 84 14.38 9.44 4.39
N GLY A 85 14.19 8.20 3.93
CA GLY A 85 15.29 7.32 3.52
C GLY A 85 16.05 7.81 2.29
N ALA A 86 15.37 8.47 1.34
CA ALA A 86 16.01 9.08 0.18
C ALA A 86 16.82 10.34 0.57
N LEU A 87 16.29 11.18 1.47
CA LEU A 87 16.97 12.37 1.97
C LEU A 87 18.21 12.03 2.82
N THR A 88 18.20 10.89 3.50
CA THR A 88 19.34 10.39 4.29
C THR A 88 20.33 9.57 3.48
N GLY A 89 20.09 9.38 2.18
CA GLY A 89 20.97 8.63 1.28
C GLY A 89 20.92 7.11 1.45
N VAL A 90 19.98 6.59 2.23
CA VAL A 90 19.79 5.14 2.46
C VAL A 90 19.12 4.47 1.26
N PHE A 91 18.19 5.16 0.59
CA PHE A 91 17.49 4.65 -0.58
C PHE A 91 17.91 5.37 -1.86
N ALA A 92 18.05 4.61 -2.94
CA ALA A 92 18.20 5.17 -4.27
C ALA A 92 16.90 5.89 -4.69
N TRP A 93 17.02 7.05 -5.34
CA TRP A 93 15.85 7.76 -5.88
C TRP A 93 15.07 6.92 -6.90
N ARG A 94 15.74 5.97 -7.57
CA ARG A 94 15.10 4.99 -8.48
C ARG A 94 14.04 4.14 -7.79
N SER A 95 14.22 3.82 -6.51
CA SER A 95 13.23 3.07 -5.73
C SER A 95 11.95 3.89 -5.48
N GLY A 96 11.99 5.21 -5.71
CA GLY A 96 10.84 6.11 -5.60
C GLY A 96 9.79 5.92 -6.68
N LEU A 97 10.15 5.40 -7.86
CA LEU A 97 9.15 5.00 -8.86
C LEU A 97 8.24 3.88 -8.34
N PHE A 98 8.78 2.99 -7.52
CA PHE A 98 8.02 1.91 -6.92
C PHE A 98 6.98 2.44 -5.94
N VAL A 99 7.39 3.40 -5.09
CA VAL A 99 6.52 4.09 -4.11
C VAL A 99 5.45 4.95 -4.79
N LEU A 100 5.81 5.63 -5.88
CA LEU A 100 4.87 6.41 -6.69
C LEU A 100 3.79 5.51 -7.32
N CYS A 101 4.17 4.35 -7.85
CA CYS A 101 3.23 3.41 -8.44
C CYS A 101 2.43 2.63 -7.38
N SER A 102 3.00 2.32 -6.21
CA SER A 102 2.35 1.51 -5.18
C SER A 102 1.36 2.27 -4.33
N ASP A 103 1.63 3.54 -4.04
CA ASP A 103 0.89 4.27 -3.01
C ASP A 103 0.18 5.51 -3.56
N LEU A 104 0.81 6.29 -4.45
CA LEU A 104 0.24 7.56 -4.90
C LEU A 104 -1.01 7.40 -5.79
N ILE A 105 -1.04 6.38 -6.65
CA ILE A 105 -2.17 6.11 -7.56
C ILE A 105 -3.47 5.92 -6.78
N TRP A 106 -3.38 5.33 -5.59
CA TRP A 106 -4.54 5.03 -4.77
C TRP A 106 -4.89 6.13 -3.78
N TRP A 107 -4.06 7.16 -3.68
CA TRP A 107 -4.19 8.19 -2.67
C TRP A 107 -5.44 9.04 -2.91
N VAL A 108 -5.62 9.50 -4.15
CA VAL A 108 -6.82 10.24 -4.60
C VAL A 108 -8.11 9.45 -4.39
N PRO A 109 -8.25 8.19 -4.87
CA PRO A 109 -9.49 7.45 -4.68
C PRO A 109 -9.78 7.12 -3.21
N PHE A 110 -8.76 6.84 -2.39
CA PHE A 110 -8.98 6.53 -0.98
C PHE A 110 -9.43 7.76 -0.18
N TRP A 111 -8.87 8.94 -0.48
CA TRP A 111 -9.37 10.21 0.04
C TRP A 111 -10.83 10.45 -0.37
N GLY A 112 -11.15 10.27 -1.66
CA GLY A 112 -12.52 10.43 -2.17
C GLY A 112 -13.52 9.49 -1.48
N MET A 113 -13.17 8.22 -1.29
CA MET A 113 -14.00 7.24 -0.58
C MET A 113 -14.18 7.59 0.90
N THR A 114 -13.11 8.02 1.57
CA THR A 114 -13.15 8.42 2.98
C THR A 114 -14.06 9.63 3.19
N LEU A 115 -13.89 10.68 2.37
CA LEU A 115 -14.73 11.89 2.44
C LEU A 115 -16.19 11.58 2.10
N PHE A 116 -16.43 10.72 1.11
CA PHE A 116 -17.78 10.28 0.75
C PHE A 116 -18.44 9.53 1.91
N ALA A 117 -17.73 8.61 2.55
CA ALA A 117 -18.22 7.86 3.70
C ALA A 117 -18.55 8.78 4.87
N LEU A 118 -17.65 9.71 5.22
CA LEU A 118 -17.89 10.67 6.30
C LEU A 118 -19.15 11.51 6.08
N LYS A 119 -19.45 11.88 4.83
CA LYS A 119 -20.64 12.66 4.47
C LYS A 119 -21.95 11.85 4.51
N HIS A 120 -21.88 10.53 4.39
CA HIS A 120 -23.06 9.66 4.24
C HIS A 120 -23.25 8.66 5.37
N ARG A 121 -22.38 8.64 6.39
CA ARG A 121 -22.49 7.68 7.50
C ARG A 121 -23.70 7.89 8.40
N ASP A 122 -24.24 9.11 8.43
CA ASP A 122 -25.35 9.53 9.31
C ASP A 122 -26.72 9.54 8.57
N ARG A 123 -26.80 8.94 7.37
CA ARG A 123 -28.03 8.77 6.58
C ARG A 123 -28.39 7.29 6.48
#